data_AF-A0A3E3EH77-F1
#
_entry.id   AF-A0A3E3EH77-F1
#
_cell.length_a   1.000
_cell.length_b   1.000
_cell.length_c   1.000
_cell.angle_alpha   90.00
_cell.angle_beta   90.00
_cell.angle_gamma   90.00
#
_symmetry.space_group_name_H-M   'P 1'
#
loop_
_entity.id
_entity.type
_entity.pdbx_description
1 polymer ?
#
loop_
_entity_poly.entity_id
_entity_poly.type
_entity_poly.pdbx_seq_one_letter_code
_entity_poly.pdbx_strand_id
1 'polypeptide(L)'
;MSYIDLLDRKKSIQAARHEMNHFSDLYKLHEFKDNYEIGSGTGNDSVISIINCLNYDAKEINKIDRRDRQLEYIQKVLKAISKLRDKDELEYIYYKYVKFLRNFEIDEIMGRSSRSRERVASNALFNMALLLNVEVYEGEDNA
;
A
#
# COMPACT_ATOMS: atom_id res chain seq x y z
N MET A 1 -25.26 -13.56 -15.77
CA MET A 1 -24.53 -13.22 -14.53
C MET A 1 -23.41 -12.28 -14.89
N SER A 2 -23.34 -11.12 -14.25
CA SER A 2 -22.23 -10.19 -14.40
C SER A 2 -21.03 -10.71 -13.61
N TYR A 3 -19.80 -10.39 -14.02
CA TYR A 3 -18.57 -10.70 -13.29
C TYR A 3 -18.66 -10.29 -11.81
N ILE A 4 -19.25 -9.12 -11.56
CA ILE A 4 -19.41 -8.52 -10.23
C ILE A 4 -20.36 -9.36 -9.33
N ASP A 5 -21.31 -10.09 -9.93
CA ASP A 5 -22.29 -10.90 -9.20
C ASP A 5 -21.66 -12.19 -8.64
N LEU A 6 -20.46 -12.57 -9.09
CA LEU A 6 -19.73 -13.75 -8.62
C LEU A 6 -18.77 -13.43 -7.47
N LEU A 7 -18.66 -12.16 -7.07
CA LEU A 7 -17.68 -11.70 -6.08
C LEU A 7 -18.31 -11.57 -4.69
N ASP A 8 -17.62 -12.10 -3.68
CA ASP A 8 -17.92 -11.79 -2.29
C ASP A 8 -17.44 -10.37 -2.01
N ARG A 9 -18.39 -9.43 -2.04
CA ARG A 9 -18.13 -8.01 -1.80
C ARG A 9 -17.46 -7.75 -0.47
N LYS A 10 -17.84 -8.46 0.60
CA LYS A 10 -17.29 -8.21 1.94
C LYS A 10 -15.85 -8.70 2.03
N LYS A 11 -15.58 -9.93 1.58
CA LYS A 11 -14.21 -10.49 1.55
C LYS A 11 -13.30 -9.65 0.63
N SER A 12 -13.79 -9.23 -0.53
CA SER A 12 -13.05 -8.35 -1.46
C SER A 12 -12.70 -6.99 -0.84
N ILE A 13 -13.64 -6.35 -0.13
CA ILE A 13 -13.37 -5.11 0.60
C ILE A 13 -12.32 -5.32 1.70
N GLN A 14 -12.37 -6.47 2.40
CA GLN A 14 -11.40 -6.80 3.43
C GLN A 14 -10.00 -7.03 2.85
N ALA A 15 -9.88 -7.74 1.73
CA ALA A 15 -8.64 -7.92 1.01
C ALA A 15 -8.05 -6.58 0.54
N ALA A 16 -8.85 -5.73 -0.10
CA ALA A 16 -8.40 -4.39 -0.47
C ALA A 16 -8.00 -3.54 0.73
N ARG A 17 -8.73 -3.63 1.85
CA ARG A 17 -8.35 -2.92 3.09
C ARG A 17 -6.98 -3.38 3.61
N HIS A 18 -6.69 -4.67 3.55
CA HIS A 18 -5.38 -5.21 3.91
C HIS A 18 -4.27 -4.63 3.01
N GLU A 19 -4.45 -4.68 1.69
CA GLU A 19 -3.49 -4.13 0.72
C GLU A 19 -3.27 -2.62 0.91
N MET A 20 -4.35 -1.87 1.13
CA MET A 20 -4.30 -0.42 1.33
C MET A 20 -3.64 -0.03 2.66
N ASN A 21 -3.83 -0.81 3.73
CA ASN A 21 -3.10 -0.62 4.98
C ASN A 21 -1.60 -0.91 4.78
N HIS A 22 -1.27 -2.02 4.10
CA HIS A 22 0.13 -2.36 3.80
C HIS A 22 0.81 -1.28 2.96
N PHE A 23 0.12 -0.77 1.94
CA PHE A 23 0.55 0.39 1.15
C PHE A 23 0.77 1.62 2.03
N SER A 24 -0.18 1.96 2.90
CA SER A 24 -0.11 3.13 3.77
C SER A 24 1.11 3.09 4.68
N ASP A 25 1.42 1.93 5.25
CA ASP A 25 2.59 1.73 6.10
C ASP A 25 3.89 1.84 5.30
N LEU A 26 3.96 1.25 4.11
CA LEU A 26 5.11 1.38 3.22
C LEU A 26 5.31 2.83 2.75
N TYR A 27 4.23 3.51 2.37
CA TYR A 27 4.28 4.89 1.87
C TYR A 27 4.79 5.84 2.95
N LYS A 28 4.34 5.70 4.21
CA LYS A 28 4.93 6.43 5.36
C LYS A 28 6.44 6.21 5.44
N LEU A 29 6.88 4.95 5.40
CA LEU A 29 8.28 4.63 5.58
C LEU A 29 9.18 5.25 4.51
N HIS A 30 8.68 5.40 3.28
CA HIS A 30 9.43 5.99 2.17
C HIS A 30 9.30 7.52 2.12
N GLU A 31 8.16 8.11 2.48
CA GLU A 31 7.98 9.58 2.55
C GLU A 31 8.86 10.24 3.63
N PHE A 32 9.21 9.52 4.71
CA PHE A 32 10.03 10.04 5.81
C PHE A 32 11.53 9.63 5.76
N LYS A 33 11.99 8.93 4.71
CA LYS A 33 13.36 8.34 4.64
C LYS A 33 14.32 8.96 3.62
N ASP A 34 14.09 10.19 3.18
CA ASP A 34 15.02 10.89 2.28
C ASP A 34 16.38 11.28 2.92
N ASN A 35 16.61 10.98 4.20
CA ASN A 35 17.91 11.20 4.84
C ASN A 35 18.65 9.87 5.06
N TYR A 36 19.55 9.50 4.16
CA TYR A 36 20.65 8.61 4.52
C TYR A 36 21.99 9.20 4.09
N GLU A 37 22.68 9.76 5.08
CA GLU A 37 24.13 9.92 5.07
C GLU A 37 24.78 8.55 4.88
N ILE A 38 25.65 8.47 3.88
CA ILE A 38 26.48 7.31 3.59
C ILE A 38 27.56 7.26 4.68
N GLY A 39 27.38 6.38 5.67
CA GLY A 39 28.35 6.13 6.72
C GLY A 39 29.61 5.46 6.18
N SER A 40 30.68 6.24 6.06
CA SER A 40 32.03 5.77 5.73
C SER A 40 32.65 5.05 6.95
N GLY A 41 32.95 3.76 6.81
CA GLY A 41 33.58 2.94 7.86
C GLY A 41 34.81 2.20 7.31
N THR A 42 35.97 2.54 7.84
CA THR A 42 37.32 2.09 7.48
C THR A 42 37.77 0.81 8.21
N GLY A 43 38.60 -0.04 7.56
CA GLY A 43 39.72 -0.76 8.22
C GLY A 43 39.75 -2.30 8.29
N ASN A 44 40.35 -2.92 7.25
CA ASN A 44 41.36 -4.01 7.19
C ASN A 44 41.20 -5.40 7.85
N ASP A 45 41.13 -6.46 7.01
CA ASP A 45 41.96 -7.71 7.03
C ASP A 45 41.72 -8.53 5.73
N SER A 46 42.70 -8.72 4.84
CA SER A 46 42.45 -8.75 3.37
C SER A 46 41.53 -9.85 2.78
N VAL A 47 41.32 -10.99 3.44
CA VAL A 47 40.35 -12.01 2.97
C VAL A 47 39.03 -11.94 3.76
N ILE A 48 39.11 -11.69 5.06
CA ILE A 48 37.93 -11.54 5.94
C ILE A 48 37.21 -10.22 5.66
N SER A 49 37.93 -9.16 5.30
CA SER A 49 37.39 -7.88 4.84
C SER A 49 36.79 -7.99 3.45
N ILE A 50 37.32 -8.83 2.55
CA ILE A 50 36.67 -9.09 1.27
C ILE A 50 35.39 -9.89 1.48
N ILE A 51 35.40 -10.94 2.31
CA ILE A 51 34.18 -11.69 2.63
C ILE A 51 33.17 -10.83 3.38
N ASN A 52 33.61 -9.96 4.30
CA ASN A 52 32.75 -9.04 5.02
C ASN A 52 32.26 -7.89 4.13
N CYS A 53 33.06 -7.34 3.23
CA CYS A 53 32.61 -6.37 2.21
C CYS A 53 31.64 -7.04 1.25
N LEU A 54 31.90 -8.23 0.74
CA LEU A 54 30.97 -8.96 -0.13
C LEU A 54 29.67 -9.33 0.59
N ASN A 55 29.72 -9.68 1.88
CA ASN A 55 28.52 -9.91 2.69
C ASN A 55 27.82 -8.61 3.09
N TYR A 56 28.55 -7.52 3.27
CA TYR A 56 28.01 -6.18 3.51
C TYR A 56 27.33 -5.68 2.25
N ASP A 57 28.00 -5.74 1.10
CA ASP A 57 27.49 -5.41 -0.23
C ASP A 57 26.34 -6.33 -0.61
N ALA A 58 26.37 -7.63 -0.31
CA ALA A 58 25.23 -8.52 -0.53
C ALA A 58 24.06 -8.17 0.41
N LYS A 59 24.31 -7.76 1.66
CA LYS A 59 23.26 -7.27 2.56
C LYS A 59 22.70 -5.92 2.10
N GLU A 60 23.53 -5.02 1.60
CA GLU A 60 23.15 -3.73 1.05
C GLU A 60 22.39 -3.90 -0.28
N ILE A 61 22.83 -4.78 -1.18
CA ILE A 61 22.13 -5.18 -2.40
C ILE A 61 20.78 -5.80 -2.04
N ASN A 62 20.71 -6.72 -1.08
CA ASN A 62 19.43 -7.26 -0.61
C ASN A 62 18.52 -6.18 0.02
N LYS A 63 19.09 -5.16 0.68
CA LYS A 63 18.32 -4.00 1.17
C LYS A 63 17.86 -3.09 0.04
N ILE A 64 18.64 -2.94 -1.03
CA ILE A 64 18.29 -2.19 -2.24
C ILE A 64 17.19 -2.93 -3.00
N ASP A 65 17.37 -4.21 -3.32
CA ASP A 65 16.36 -5.07 -3.95
C ASP A 65 15.04 -5.07 -3.18
N ARG A 66 15.10 -5.13 -1.85
CA ARG A 66 13.90 -5.05 -1.01
C ARG A 66 13.21 -3.69 -1.12
N ARG A 67 13.97 -2.60 -1.16
CA ARG A 67 13.42 -1.25 -1.34
C ARG A 67 12.81 -1.07 -2.73
N ASP A 68 13.48 -1.56 -3.77
CA ASP A 68 12.98 -1.48 -5.15
C ASP A 68 11.64 -2.21 -5.30
N ARG A 69 11.52 -3.43 -4.74
CA ARG A 69 10.23 -4.14 -4.69
C ARG A 69 9.14 -3.38 -3.93
N GLN A 70 9.50 -2.71 -2.84
CA GLN A 70 8.55 -1.87 -2.08
C GLN A 70 8.11 -0.64 -2.88
N LEU A 71 9.03 0.00 -3.60
CA LEU A 71 8.73 1.14 -4.48
C LEU A 71 7.86 0.70 -5.65
N GLU A 72 8.14 -0.44 -6.28
CA GLU A 72 7.29 -1.02 -7.32
C GLU A 72 5.87 -1.28 -6.81
N TYR A 73 5.73 -1.84 -5.59
CA TYR A 73 4.43 -2.05 -4.97
C TYR A 73 3.70 -0.71 -4.71
N ILE A 74 4.38 0.29 -4.15
CA ILE A 74 3.83 1.64 -3.94
C ILE A 74 3.34 2.22 -5.27
N GLN A 75 4.15 2.15 -6.32
CA GLN A 75 3.79 2.66 -7.65
C GLN A 75 2.60 1.90 -8.26
N LYS A 76 2.52 0.57 -8.08
CA LYS A 76 1.37 -0.24 -8.50
C LYS A 76 0.08 0.28 -7.84
N VAL A 77 0.11 0.52 -6.53
CA VAL A 77 -1.07 0.99 -5.77
C VAL A 77 -1.43 2.42 -6.17
N LEU A 78 -0.46 3.34 -6.31
CA LEU A 78 -0.72 4.71 -6.79
C LEU A 78 -1.33 4.73 -8.20
N LYS A 79 -0.88 3.83 -9.09
CA LYS A 79 -1.44 3.67 -10.44
C LYS A 79 -2.86 3.07 -10.42
N ALA A 80 -3.20 2.27 -9.41
CA ALA A 80 -4.57 1.82 -9.21
C ALA A 80 -5.45 2.97 -8.69
N ILE A 81 -4.98 3.72 -7.70
CA ILE A 81 -5.69 4.90 -7.17
C ILE A 81 -6.02 5.90 -8.28
N SER A 82 -5.07 6.19 -9.19
CA SER A 82 -5.31 7.13 -10.30
C SER A 82 -6.36 6.68 -11.32
N LYS A 83 -6.78 5.40 -11.28
CA LYS A 83 -7.86 4.87 -12.14
C LYS A 83 -9.24 4.95 -11.49
N LEU A 84 -9.34 5.33 -10.20
CA LEU A 84 -10.63 5.59 -9.57
C LEU A 84 -11.31 6.78 -10.27
N ARG A 85 -12.53 6.55 -10.74
CA ARG A 85 -13.29 7.55 -11.52
C ARG A 85 -14.14 8.43 -10.63
N ASP A 86 -14.64 7.89 -9.52
CA ASP A 86 -15.47 8.63 -8.59
C ASP A 86 -14.60 9.55 -7.72
N LYS A 87 -14.94 10.84 -7.73
CA LYS A 87 -14.18 11.86 -7.02
C LYS A 87 -14.25 11.65 -5.50
N ASP A 88 -15.41 11.30 -4.96
CA ASP A 88 -15.60 11.10 -3.53
C ASP A 88 -14.82 9.87 -3.05
N GLU A 89 -14.79 8.81 -3.86
CA GLU A 89 -13.99 7.61 -3.59
C GLU A 89 -12.49 7.90 -3.59
N LEU A 90 -12.01 8.62 -4.62
CA LEU A 90 -10.61 9.03 -4.73
C LEU A 90 -10.19 9.90 -3.54
N GLU A 91 -11.02 10.89 -3.20
CA GLU A 91 -10.78 11.81 -2.09
C GLU A 91 -10.73 11.08 -0.75
N TYR A 92 -11.66 10.15 -0.52
CA TYR A 92 -11.63 9.29 0.66
C TYR A 92 -10.33 8.47 0.74
N ILE A 93 -9.93 7.80 -0.34
CA ILE A 93 -8.71 6.97 -0.38
C ILE A 93 -7.47 7.82 -0.13
N TYR A 94 -7.38 8.99 -0.76
CA TYR A 94 -6.29 9.93 -0.55
C TYR A 94 -6.17 10.34 0.92
N TYR A 95 -7.26 10.84 1.52
CA TYR A 95 -7.21 11.28 2.90
C TYR A 95 -6.93 10.15 3.88
N LYS A 96 -7.50 8.97 3.63
CA LYS A 96 -7.37 7.83 4.54
C LYS A 96 -5.99 7.18 4.49
N TYR A 97 -5.47 6.92 3.30
CA TYR A 97 -4.32 6.04 3.10
C TYR A 97 -3.04 6.75 2.65
N VAL A 98 -3.15 7.97 2.12
CA VAL A 98 -1.99 8.81 1.73
C VAL A 98 -1.74 9.91 2.75
N LYS A 99 -2.78 10.57 3.27
CA LYS A 99 -2.66 11.60 4.33
C LYS A 99 -2.86 11.07 5.75
N PHE A 100 -3.24 9.81 5.89
CA PHE A 100 -3.34 9.10 7.17
C PHE A 100 -4.33 9.73 8.16
N LEU A 101 -5.37 10.39 7.66
CA LEU A 101 -6.36 11.04 8.49
C LEU A 101 -7.29 10.04 9.16
N ARG A 102 -7.77 10.42 10.34
CA ARG A 102 -8.78 9.68 11.10
C ARG A 102 -10.16 9.93 10.49
N ASN A 103 -11.07 8.99 10.71
CA ASN A 103 -12.38 9.03 10.07
C ASN A 103 -13.18 10.30 10.40
N PHE A 104 -13.05 10.84 11.62
CA PHE A 104 -13.74 12.08 12.01
C PHE A 104 -13.17 13.31 11.28
N GLU A 105 -11.84 13.36 11.06
CA GLU A 105 -11.18 14.44 10.30
C GLU A 105 -11.63 14.39 8.84
N ILE A 106 -11.79 13.19 8.30
CA ILE A 106 -12.33 12.98 6.94
C ILE A 106 -13.80 13.39 6.86
N ASP A 107 -14.62 13.04 7.86
CA ASP A 107 -16.03 13.44 7.93
C ASP A 107 -16.17 14.97 7.90
N GLU A 108 -15.32 15.68 8.66
CA GLU A 108 -15.25 17.14 8.70
C GLU A 108 -14.81 17.75 7.35
N ILE A 109 -13.72 17.26 6.76
CA ILE A 109 -13.17 17.79 5.50
C ILE A 109 -14.13 17.56 4.34
N MET A 110 -14.72 16.36 4.24
CA MET A 110 -15.67 16.03 3.18
C MET A 110 -17.07 16.61 3.42
N GLY A 111 -17.34 17.17 4.60
CA GLY A 111 -18.65 17.71 4.98
C GLY A 111 -19.76 16.64 4.99
N ARG A 112 -19.43 15.42 5.41
CA ARG A 112 -20.34 14.25 5.33
C ARG A 112 -20.56 13.61 6.69
N SER A 113 -21.73 12.98 6.86
CA SER A 113 -21.97 12.13 8.03
C SER A 113 -21.16 10.83 7.94
N SER A 114 -20.81 10.25 9.09
CA SER A 114 -20.04 9.00 9.13
C SER A 114 -20.69 7.87 8.34
N ARG A 115 -22.03 7.80 8.30
CA ARG A 115 -22.77 6.79 7.52
C ARG A 115 -22.62 7.01 6.00
N SER A 116 -22.59 8.26 5.55
CA SER A 116 -22.32 8.58 4.15
C SER A 116 -20.88 8.27 3.79
N ARG A 117 -19.90 8.64 4.64
CA ARG A 117 -18.49 8.30 4.44
C ARG A 117 -18.29 6.79 4.38
N GLU A 118 -18.96 6.02 5.23
CA GLU A 118 -18.81 4.55 5.26
C GLU A 118 -19.31 3.88 3.96
N ARG A 119 -20.34 4.44 3.33
CA ARG A 119 -20.78 4.00 1.99
C ARG A 119 -19.74 4.30 0.92
N VAL A 120 -19.21 5.52 0.89
CA VAL A 120 -18.13 5.92 -0.02
C VAL A 120 -16.90 5.03 0.20
N ALA A 121 -16.50 4.82 1.44
CA ALA A 121 -15.39 3.96 1.81
C ALA A 121 -15.56 2.52 1.34
N SER A 122 -16.77 1.97 1.50
CA SER A 122 -17.08 0.60 1.07
C SER A 122 -17.03 0.46 -0.46
N ASN A 123 -17.51 1.46 -1.20
CA ASN A 123 -17.45 1.45 -2.66
C ASN A 123 -16.01 1.65 -3.15
N ALA A 124 -15.30 2.61 -2.59
CA ALA A 124 -13.90 2.88 -2.91
C ALA A 124 -13.01 1.65 -2.69
N LEU A 125 -13.16 0.98 -1.54
CA LEU A 125 -12.39 -0.23 -1.24
C LEU A 125 -12.75 -1.40 -2.17
N PHE A 126 -14.02 -1.54 -2.53
CA PHE A 126 -14.42 -2.57 -3.50
C PHE A 126 -13.83 -2.29 -4.90
N ASN A 127 -13.88 -1.05 -5.36
CA ASN A 127 -13.29 -0.66 -6.64
C ASN A 127 -11.76 -0.81 -6.61
N MET A 128 -11.12 -0.54 -5.48
CA MET A 128 -9.69 -0.83 -5.30
C MET A 128 -9.39 -2.32 -5.36
N ALA A 129 -10.26 -3.18 -4.82
CA ALA A 129 -10.10 -4.64 -4.95
C ALA A 129 -9.99 -5.05 -6.42
N LEU A 130 -10.95 -4.58 -7.24
CA LEU A 130 -10.99 -4.85 -8.68
C LEU A 130 -9.77 -4.29 -9.42
N LEU A 131 -9.31 -3.08 -9.05
CA LEU A 131 -8.17 -2.45 -9.72
C LEU A 131 -6.82 -3.10 -9.35
N LEU A 132 -6.74 -3.71 -8.17
CA LEU A 132 -5.55 -4.41 -7.68
C LEU A 132 -5.56 -5.91 -8.02
N ASN A 133 -6.68 -6.43 -8.52
CA ASN A 133 -6.97 -7.85 -8.74
C ASN A 133 -6.84 -8.67 -7.44
N VAL A 134 -7.51 -8.21 -6.38
CA VAL A 134 -7.55 -8.87 -5.06
C VAL A 134 -8.98 -9.16 -4.59
N GLU A 135 -9.94 -9.09 -5.52
CA GLU A 135 -11.29 -9.56 -5.31
C GLU A 135 -11.35 -11.07 -5.00
N VAL A 136 -12.37 -11.47 -4.24
CA VAL A 136 -12.60 -12.83 -3.77
C VAL A 136 -13.93 -13.32 -4.30
N TYR A 137 -13.98 -14.55 -4.80
CA TYR A 137 -15.20 -15.11 -5.38
C TYR A 137 -16.12 -15.71 -4.30
N GLU A 138 -17.43 -15.67 -4.56
CA GLU A 138 -18.40 -16.37 -3.72
C GLU A 138 -18.12 -17.88 -3.76
N GLY A 139 -18.01 -18.51 -2.59
CA GLY A 139 -17.70 -19.94 -2.47
C GLY A 139 -16.20 -20.27 -2.38
N GLU A 140 -15.29 -19.29 -2.49
CA GLU A 140 -13.92 -19.44 -1.99
C GLU A 140 -13.94 -19.30 -0.46
N ASP A 141 -14.36 -20.37 0.21
CA ASP A 141 -13.93 -20.65 1.56
C ASP A 141 -12.58 -21.32 1.44
N ASN A 142 -11.53 -20.63 1.89
CA ASN A 142 -10.19 -21.20 1.99
C ASN A 142 -10.27 -22.56 2.69
N ALA A 143 -9.99 -23.63 1.93
CA ALA A 143 -9.53 -24.90 2.46
C ALA A 143 -8.17 -24.74 3.14
#